data_AF-A0ABD5YSH6-F1
#
_entry.id   AF-A0ABD5YSH6-F1
#
_cell.length_a   1.000
_cell.length_b   1.000
_cell.length_c   1.000
_cell.angle_alpha   90.00
_cell.angle_beta   90.00
_cell.angle_gamma   90.00
#
_symmetry.space_group_name_H-M   'P 1'
#
loop_
_entity.id
_entity.type
_entity.pdbx_description
1 polymer ?
#
loop_
_entity_poly.entity_id
_entity_poly.type
_entity_poly.pdbx_seq_one_letter_code
_entity_poly.pdbx_strand_id
1 'polypeptide(L)'
;MEEQYVSFHEIEDGVATLVLYKPEGPSELFHYQLDELPAGVDRDQFGGKFRPEFDDDGEIAALHYDEDLTQQKQEEVQSELEEYREMIDDSG
;
A
#
# COMPACT_ATOMS: atom_id res chain seq x y z
N MET A 1 14.19 3.25 10.28
CA MET A 1 14.18 1.98 9.53
C MET A 1 13.06 2.14 8.54
N GLU A 2 13.30 2.01 7.25
CA GLU A 2 12.19 1.98 6.29
C GLU A 2 11.51 0.62 6.47
N GLU A 3 10.26 0.66 6.91
CA GLU A 3 9.47 -0.54 7.23
C GLU A 3 8.71 -0.97 5.97
N GLN A 4 8.72 -2.27 5.69
CA GLN A 4 7.97 -2.85 4.58
C GLN A 4 6.46 -2.70 4.82
N TYR A 5 5.70 -2.42 3.76
CA TYR A 5 4.25 -2.28 3.84
C TYR A 5 3.56 -2.77 2.58
N VAL A 6 2.28 -3.08 2.72
CA VAL A 6 1.41 -3.50 1.64
C VAL A 6 0.39 -2.40 1.36
N SER A 7 0.10 -2.18 0.08
CA SER A 7 -0.96 -1.27 -0.36
C SER A 7 -1.83 -1.98 -1.38
N PHE A 8 -3.13 -1.69 -1.35
CA PHE A 8 -4.04 -2.09 -2.41
C PHE A 8 -3.76 -1.26 -3.67
N HIS A 9 -3.68 -1.93 -4.81
CA HIS A 9 -3.46 -1.31 -6.12
C HIS A 9 -4.76 -1.23 -6.93
N GLU A 10 -5.44 -2.36 -7.09
CA GLU A 10 -6.65 -2.47 -7.88
C GLU A 10 -7.56 -3.58 -7.36
N ILE A 11 -8.84 -3.50 -7.71
CA ILE A 11 -9.83 -4.54 -7.45
C ILE A 11 -10.65 -4.73 -8.74
N GLU A 12 -10.51 -5.89 -9.37
CA GLU A 12 -11.16 -6.23 -10.64
C GLU A 12 -11.83 -7.61 -10.53
N ASP A 13 -13.07 -7.73 -11.00
CA ASP A 13 -13.84 -8.98 -10.99
C ASP A 13 -13.86 -9.74 -9.65
N GLY A 14 -13.79 -9.02 -8.53
CA GLY A 14 -13.77 -9.60 -7.18
C GLY A 14 -12.40 -10.10 -6.71
N VAL A 15 -11.33 -9.77 -7.43
CA VAL A 15 -9.93 -10.03 -7.06
C VAL A 15 -9.28 -8.71 -6.66
N ALA A 16 -8.66 -8.68 -5.48
CA ALA A 16 -7.85 -7.57 -5.00
C ALA A 16 -6.37 -7.84 -5.28
N THR A 17 -5.70 -6.85 -5.87
CA THR A 17 -4.27 -6.85 -6.12
C THR A 17 -3.58 -5.98 -5.07
N LEU A 18 -2.68 -6.60 -4.31
CA LEU A 18 -1.90 -5.98 -3.25
C LEU A 18 -0.44 -5.92 -3.68
N VAL A 19 0.22 -4.79 -3.42
CA VAL A 19 1.63 -4.57 -3.73
C VAL A 19 2.40 -4.49 -2.42
N LEU A 20 3.43 -5.32 -2.27
CA LEU A 20 4.41 -5.22 -1.20
C LEU A 20 5.50 -4.23 -1.58
N TYR A 21 5.64 -3.19 -0.78
CA TYR A 21 6.71 -2.21 -0.84
C TYR A 21 7.76 -2.55 0.21
N LYS A 22 8.99 -2.72 -0.27
CA LYS A 22 10.20 -2.80 0.55
C LYS A 22 10.91 -1.44 0.49
N PRO A 23 11.93 -1.19 1.32
CA PRO A 23 12.73 0.04 1.25
C PRO A 23 13.32 0.32 -0.14
N GLU A 24 13.59 -0.75 -0.89
CA GLU A 24 14.12 -0.68 -2.26
C GLU A 24 13.04 -0.34 -3.31
N GLY A 25 11.76 -0.31 -2.92
CA GLY A 25 10.63 -0.03 -3.80
C GLY A 25 9.59 -1.17 -3.85
N PRO A 26 8.66 -1.14 -4.83
CA PRO A 26 7.69 -2.21 -5.03
C PRO A 26 8.43 -3.52 -5.37
N SER A 27 8.19 -4.54 -4.56
CA SER A 27 8.89 -5.82 -4.65
C SER A 27 8.02 -6.92 -5.25
N GLU A 28 6.81 -7.11 -4.72
CA GLU A 28 5.98 -8.29 -5.01
C GLU A 28 4.49 -7.93 -5.11
N LEU A 29 3.76 -8.71 -5.92
CA LEU A 29 2.32 -8.57 -6.13
C LEU A 29 1.61 -9.80 -5.60
N PHE A 30 0.57 -9.59 -4.80
CA PHE A 30 -0.28 -10.63 -4.27
C PHE A 30 -1.70 -10.44 -4.78
N HIS A 31 -2.34 -11.52 -5.19
CA HIS A 31 -3.71 -11.50 -5.69
C HIS A 31 -4.58 -12.34 -4.76
N TYR A 32 -5.59 -11.73 -4.18
CA TYR A 32 -6.53 -12.40 -3.29
C TYR A 32 -7.95 -12.22 -3.82
N GLN A 33 -8.77 -13.28 -3.77
CA GLN A 33 -10.21 -13.09 -3.88
C GLN A 33 -10.69 -12.21 -2.73
N LEU A 34 -11.67 -11.34 -2.95
CA LEU A 34 -12.20 -10.46 -1.88
C LEU A 34 -12.76 -11.23 -0.68
N ASP A 35 -13.19 -12.48 -0.90
CA ASP A 35 -13.68 -13.39 0.15
C ASP A 35 -12.54 -14.17 0.82
N GLU A 36 -11.33 -14.16 0.25
CA GLU A 36 -10.12 -14.86 0.74
C GLU A 36 -9.01 -13.87 1.13
N LEU A 37 -9.38 -12.61 1.41
CA LEU A 37 -8.42 -11.62 1.87
C LEU A 37 -7.79 -12.05 3.21
N PRO A 38 -6.50 -11.72 3.45
CA PRO A 38 -5.84 -11.97 4.72
C PRO A 38 -6.61 -11.34 5.89
N ALA A 39 -6.47 -11.93 7.07
CA ALA A 39 -7.13 -11.42 8.26
C ALA A 39 -6.70 -9.97 8.56
N GLY A 40 -7.62 -9.17 9.08
CA GLY A 40 -7.36 -7.77 9.46
C GLY A 40 -7.59 -6.74 8.34
N VAL A 41 -8.01 -7.16 7.16
CA VAL A 41 -8.43 -6.26 6.08
C VAL A 41 -9.92 -5.93 6.18
N ASP A 42 -10.23 -4.65 6.37
CA ASP A 42 -11.58 -4.12 6.17
C ASP A 42 -11.70 -3.40 4.82
N ARG A 43 -12.83 -3.57 4.14
CA ARG A 43 -13.09 -2.94 2.82
C ARG A 43 -13.10 -1.42 2.88
N ASP A 44 -13.50 -0.85 4.02
CA ASP A 44 -13.48 0.59 4.26
C ASP A 44 -12.04 1.16 4.36
N GLN A 45 -11.04 0.31 4.54
CA GLN A 45 -9.63 0.69 4.63
C GLN A 45 -8.87 0.51 3.30
N PHE A 46 -9.58 0.19 2.21
CA PHE A 46 -8.99 0.13 0.88
C PHE A 46 -8.41 1.50 0.50
N GLY A 47 -7.13 1.51 0.13
CA GLY A 47 -6.34 2.74 -0.07
C GLY A 47 -5.41 3.07 1.09
N GLY A 48 -5.55 2.38 2.22
CA GLY A 48 -4.65 2.41 3.36
C GLY A 48 -3.32 1.68 3.13
N LYS A 49 -2.40 1.85 4.09
CA LYS A 49 -1.14 1.12 4.19
C LYS A 49 -1.26 0.09 5.30
N PHE A 50 -0.80 -1.12 5.01
CA PHE A 50 -0.92 -2.27 5.88
C PHE A 50 0.46 -2.85 6.15
N ARG A 51 0.71 -3.29 7.38
CA ARG A 51 1.88 -4.10 7.70
C ARG A 51 1.54 -5.57 7.45
N PRO A 52 2.25 -6.24 6.53
CA PRO A 52 2.07 -7.67 6.32
C PRO A 52 2.71 -8.45 7.47
N GLU A 53 1.98 -9.44 7.97
CA GLU A 53 2.52 -10.56 8.75
C GLU A 53 2.66 -11.75 7.81
N PHE A 54 3.85 -12.36 7.78
CA PHE A 54 4.14 -13.50 6.92
C PHE A 54 4.13 -14.80 7.71
N ASP A 55 3.59 -15.87 7.11
CA ASP A 55 3.67 -17.23 7.66
C ASP A 55 5.05 -17.86 7.41
N ASP A 56 5.29 -19.07 7.93
CA ASP A 56 6.51 -19.85 7.72
C ASP A 56 6.77 -20.17 6.22
N ASP A 57 5.75 -20.18 5.37
CA ASP A 57 5.87 -20.36 3.91
C ASP A 57 6.20 -19.05 3.16
N GLY A 58 6.18 -17.89 3.84
CA GLY A 58 6.44 -16.59 3.25
C GLY A 58 5.23 -15.94 2.56
N GLU A 59 4.04 -16.50 2.71
CA GLU A 59 2.77 -15.89 2.29
C GLU A 59 2.25 -14.90 3.35
N ILE A 60 1.39 -13.96 2.96
CA ILE A 60 0.80 -13.00 3.88
C ILE A 60 -0.30 -13.70 4.70
N ALA A 61 -0.03 -13.95 5.97
CA ALA A 61 -0.97 -14.53 6.91
C ALA A 61 -2.03 -13.51 7.38
N ALA A 62 -1.59 -12.28 7.66
CA ALA A 62 -2.44 -11.21 8.15
C ALA A 62 -1.95 -9.84 7.67
N LEU A 63 -2.88 -8.88 7.62
CA LEU A 63 -2.60 -7.49 7.28
C LEU A 63 -3.08 -6.60 8.43
N HIS A 64 -2.15 -5.82 8.96
CA HIS A 64 -2.45 -4.87 10.03
C HIS A 64 -2.49 -3.46 9.46
N TYR A 65 -3.68 -2.86 9.43
CA TYR A 65 -3.82 -1.47 9.02
C TYR A 65 -2.99 -0.55 9.92
N ASP A 66 -2.22 0.33 9.30
CA ASP A 66 -1.38 1.31 9.97
C ASP A 66 -1.80 2.72 9.54
N GLU A 67 -2.52 3.40 10.43
CA GLU A 67 -3.04 4.73 10.19
C GLU A 67 -1.94 5.80 10.11
N ASP A 68 -0.91 5.69 10.97
CA ASP A 68 0.23 6.61 10.98
C ASP A 68 1.02 6.51 9.68
N LEU A 69 1.32 5.29 9.24
CA LEU A 69 2.00 5.05 7.96
C LEU A 69 1.16 5.50 6.77
N THR A 70 -0.16 5.31 6.84
CA THR A 70 -1.08 5.77 5.80
C THR A 70 -1.03 7.28 5.66
N GLN A 71 -1.12 8.02 6.76
CA GLN A 71 -1.03 9.47 6.78
C GLN A 71 0.34 9.94 6.27
N GLN A 72 1.43 9.36 6.79
CA GLN A 72 2.78 9.72 6.38
C GLN A 72 2.97 9.58 4.86
N LYS A 73 2.55 8.45 4.27
CA LYS A 73 2.69 8.22 2.83
C LYS A 73 1.78 9.12 1.99
N GLN A 74 0.62 9.51 2.51
CA GLN A 74 -0.25 10.48 1.85
C GLN A 74 0.38 11.88 1.84
N GLU A 75 1.03 12.29 2.94
CA GLU A 75 1.75 13.57 3.03
C GLU A 75 2.96 13.60 2.10
N GLU A 76 3.74 12.51 2.03
CA GLU A 76 4.86 12.40 1.09
C GLU A 76 4.40 12.60 -0.37
N VAL A 77 3.34 11.89 -0.78
CA VAL A 77 2.79 12.02 -2.15
C VAL A 77 2.28 13.45 -2.41
N GLN A 78 1.63 14.09 -1.42
CA GLN A 78 1.17 15.47 -1.58
C GLN A 78 2.33 16.46 -1.71
N SER A 79 3.39 16.29 -0.92
CA SER A 79 4.61 17.10 -1.01
C SER A 79 5.26 16.95 -2.38
N GLU A 80 5.43 15.72 -2.87
CA GLU A 80 6.02 15.46 -4.20
C GLU A 80 5.18 16.10 -5.33
N LEU A 81 3.84 16.05 -5.23
CA LEU A 81 2.94 16.68 -6.19
C LEU A 81 3.01 18.21 -6.15
N GLU A 82 3.18 18.80 -4.97
CA GLU A 82 3.36 20.25 -4.81
C GLU A 82 4.68 20.72 -5.42
N GLU A 83 5.78 20.03 -5.13
CA GLU A 83 7.09 20.30 -5.75
C GLU A 83 7.03 20.18 -7.28
N TYR A 84 6.35 19.14 -7.80
CA TYR A 84 6.17 18.97 -9.24
C TYR A 84 5.32 20.09 -9.86
N ARG A 85 4.30 20.57 -9.15
CA ARG A 85 3.46 21.69 -9.60
C ARG A 85 4.28 22.99 -9.66
N GLU A 86 5.10 23.27 -8.66
CA GLU A 86 5.97 24.46 -8.64
C GLU A 86 6.99 24.44 -9.80
N MET A 87 7.57 23.27 -10.11
CA MET A 87 8.47 23.12 -11.27
C MET A 87 7.78 23.41 -12.61
N ILE A 88 6.49 23.07 -12.74
CA ILE A 88 5.72 23.35 -13.95
C ILE A 88 5.35 24.84 -14.05
N ASP A 89 5.00 25.49 -12.93
CA ASP A 89 4.57 26.91 -12.91
C ASP A 89 5.74 27.88 -13.17
N ASP A 90 6.96 27.57 -12.71
CA ASP A 90 8.17 28.40 -12.97
C ASP A 90 8.71 28.26 -14.42
N SER A 91 8.18 27.29 -15.19
CA SER A 91 8.54 27.06 -16.61
C SER A 91 7.61 27.76 -17.62
N GLY A 92 6.66 28.57 -17.16
CA GLY A 92 5.62 29.27 -17.95
C GLY A 92 5.91 30.72 -18.31
#